data_AF-A0AA40KM50-F1
#
_entry.id   AF-A0AA40KM50-F1
#
_cell.length_a   1.000
_cell.length_b   1.000
_cell.length_c   1.000
_cell.angle_alpha   90.00
_cell.angle_beta   90.00
_cell.angle_gamma   90.00
#
_symmetry.space_group_name_H-M   'P 1'
#
loop_
_entity.id
_entity.type
_entity.pdbx_description
1 polymer ?
#
loop_
_entity_poly.entity_id
_entity_poly.type
_entity_poly.pdbx_seq_one_letter_code
_entity_poly.pdbx_strand_id
1 'polypeptide(L)'
;MRDTAFLTVALLPFRLAAITALVIMAWLLACLGLLGLSEEDLRRAPLTGWRRDMRIIICWMMRALFICGGFHHLKVKGRKAETKDAPVLALAPHSSFFDALPVVYLGGPSIVAKAEIGRIPFFGKKYPQR
;
A
#
# COMPACT_ATOMS: atom_id res chain seq x y z
N MET A 1 14.30 7.79 32.75
CA MET A 1 12.95 7.42 32.24
C MET A 1 12.11 8.63 31.80
N ARG A 2 12.24 9.82 32.41
CA ARG A 2 11.50 11.04 31.99
C ARG A 2 11.91 11.58 30.61
N ASP A 3 13.20 11.53 30.26
CA ASP A 3 13.70 12.11 29.00
C ASP A 3 13.26 11.32 27.76
N THR A 4 13.22 9.99 27.87
CA THR A 4 12.69 9.10 26.83
C THR A 4 11.20 9.33 26.55
N ALA A 5 10.41 9.61 27.58
CA ALA A 5 8.98 9.89 27.41
C ALA A 5 8.76 11.24 26.70
N PHE A 6 9.54 12.27 27.04
CA PHE A 6 9.46 13.58 26.41
C PHE A 6 9.86 13.53 24.94
N LEU A 7 10.95 12.82 24.62
CA LEU A 7 11.40 12.61 23.25
C LEU A 7 10.34 11.85 22.45
N THR A 8 9.70 10.83 23.05
CA THR A 8 8.64 10.06 22.39
C THR A 8 7.40 10.90 22.14
N VAL A 9 6.94 11.69 23.12
CA VAL A 9 5.75 12.57 23.00
C VAL A 9 5.99 13.70 22.00
N ALA A 10 7.20 14.24 21.90
CA ALA A 10 7.57 15.24 20.91
C ALA A 10 7.80 14.65 19.51
N LEU A 11 8.36 13.44 19.40
CA LEU A 11 8.54 12.76 18.11
C LEU A 11 7.23 12.21 17.54
N LEU A 12 6.27 11.81 18.38
CA LEU A 12 5.01 11.22 17.95
C LEU A 12 4.24 12.12 16.95
N PRO A 13 4.02 13.43 17.19
CA PRO A 13 3.35 14.30 16.23
C PRO A 13 4.17 14.51 14.96
N PHE A 14 5.50 14.60 15.04
CA PHE A 14 6.36 14.71 13.86
C PHE A 14 6.29 13.45 13.00
N ARG A 15 6.29 12.29 13.63
CA ARG A 15 6.16 10.98 12.99
C ARG A 15 4.78 10.83 12.33
N LEU A 16 3.71 11.25 13.01
CA LEU A 16 2.35 11.27 12.45
C LEU A 16 2.25 12.25 11.27
N ALA A 17 2.83 13.44 11.35
CA ALA A 17 2.86 14.41 10.26
C ALA A 17 3.59 13.85 9.02
N ALA A 18 4.76 13.22 9.23
CA ALA A 18 5.52 12.58 8.16
C ALA A 18 4.74 11.42 7.51
N ILE A 19 4.12 10.56 8.32
CA ILE A 19 3.26 9.47 7.83
C ILE A 19 2.10 10.03 7.00
N THR A 20 1.41 11.05 7.51
CA THR A 20 0.26 11.67 6.84
C THR A 20 0.67 12.30 5.51
N ALA A 21 1.79 13.01 5.47
CA ALA A 21 2.34 13.57 4.23
C ALA A 21 2.68 12.48 3.21
N LEU A 22 3.31 11.37 3.65
CA LEU A 22 3.63 10.23 2.79
C LEU A 22 2.38 9.56 2.21
N VAL A 23 1.32 9.38 3.01
CA VAL A 23 0.03 8.84 2.54
C VAL A 23 -0.58 9.75 1.48
N ILE A 24 -0.63 11.06 1.74
CA ILE A 24 -1.20 12.03 0.80
C ILE A 24 -0.42 12.03 -0.51
N MET A 25 0.91 12.06 -0.46
CA MET A 25 1.73 12.01 -1.68
C MET A 25 1.52 10.70 -2.45
N ALA A 26 1.49 9.56 -1.76
CA ALA A 26 1.24 8.27 -2.39
C ALA A 26 -0.17 8.18 -3.01
N TRP A 27 -1.18 8.77 -2.37
CA TRP A 27 -2.53 8.88 -2.90
C TRP A 27 -2.59 9.72 -4.18
N LEU A 28 -1.90 10.87 -4.19
CA LEU A 28 -1.81 11.73 -5.38
C LEU A 28 -1.12 11.01 -6.53
N LEU A 29 0.00 10.33 -6.26
CA LEU A 29 0.70 9.52 -7.26
C LEU A 29 -0.17 8.36 -7.77
N ALA A 30 -0.94 7.70 -6.90
CA ALA A 30 -1.88 6.67 -7.30
C ALA A 30 -3.00 7.25 -8.19
N CYS A 31 -3.50 8.44 -7.87
CA CYS A 31 -4.47 9.14 -8.71
C CYS A 31 -3.89 9.44 -10.09
N LEU A 32 -2.66 9.97 -10.16
CA LEU A 32 -1.95 10.25 -11.41
C LEU A 32 -1.70 8.96 -12.22
N GLY A 33 -1.26 7.88 -11.57
CA GLY A 33 -1.03 6.59 -12.22
C GLY A 33 -2.29 5.93 -12.76
N LEU A 34 -3.47 6.29 -12.22
CA LEU A 34 -4.78 5.82 -12.67
C LEU A 34 -5.47 6.78 -13.65
N LEU A 35 -4.96 8.00 -13.85
CA LEU A 35 -5.52 8.92 -14.83
C LEU A 35 -5.48 8.29 -16.23
N GLY A 36 -6.65 8.18 -16.85
CA GLY A 36 -6.81 7.66 -18.20
C GLY A 36 -6.79 6.14 -18.35
N LEU A 37 -6.81 5.36 -17.26
CA LEU A 37 -7.18 3.94 -17.35
C LEU A 37 -8.66 3.75 -17.06
N SER A 38 -9.32 2.86 -17.80
CA SER A 38 -10.62 2.32 -17.40
C SER A 38 -10.44 1.08 -16.51
N GLU A 39 -11.49 0.71 -15.77
CA GLU A 39 -11.48 -0.52 -14.96
C GLU A 39 -11.30 -1.78 -15.84
N GLU A 40 -11.82 -1.74 -17.07
CA GLU A 40 -11.63 -2.78 -18.10
C GLU A 40 -10.15 -2.96 -18.45
N ASP A 41 -9.39 -1.86 -18.60
CA ASP A 41 -7.97 -1.91 -18.93
C ASP A 41 -7.14 -2.48 -17.77
N LEU A 42 -7.49 -2.14 -16.52
CA LEU A 42 -6.86 -2.72 -15.32
C LEU A 42 -7.13 -4.23 -15.19
N ARG A 43 -8.32 -4.68 -15.60
CA ARG A 43 -8.71 -6.10 -15.57
C ARG A 43 -8.04 -6.92 -16.67
N ARG A 44 -7.80 -6.30 -17.84
CA ARG A 44 -7.22 -6.99 -19.01
C ARG A 44 -5.72 -7.18 -18.92
N ALA A 45 -4.97 -6.20 -18.43
CA ALA A 45 -3.52 -6.27 -18.40
C ALA A 45 -2.93 -5.64 -17.14
N PRO A 46 -1.83 -6.21 -16.59
CA PRO A 46 -1.10 -5.58 -15.51
C PRO A 46 -0.52 -4.22 -15.97
N LEU A 47 -0.35 -3.29 -15.03
CA LEU A 47 0.27 -1.98 -15.31
C LEU A 47 1.66 -2.16 -15.96
N THR A 48 1.86 -1.56 -17.13
CA THR A 48 3.11 -1.61 -17.89
C THR A 48 3.78 -0.23 -18.02
N GLY A 49 5.08 -0.22 -18.31
CA GLY A 49 5.88 0.99 -18.52
C GLY A 49 5.99 1.89 -17.28
N TRP A 50 5.94 3.21 -17.48
CA TRP A 50 6.10 4.22 -16.42
C TRP A 50 5.08 4.10 -15.28
N ARG A 51 3.88 3.56 -15.54
CA ARG A 51 2.86 3.31 -14.51
C ARG A 51 3.27 2.19 -13.56
N ARG A 52 4.02 1.19 -14.05
CA ARG A 52 4.63 0.15 -13.20
C ARG A 52 5.69 0.77 -12.29
N ASP A 53 6.50 1.67 -12.82
CA ASP A 53 7.55 2.35 -12.04
C ASP A 53 6.93 3.25 -10.97
N MET A 54 5.86 3.97 -11.29
CA MET A 54 5.07 4.71 -10.28
C MET A 54 4.54 3.80 -9.17
N ARG A 55 3.99 2.63 -9.52
CA ARG A 55 3.54 1.65 -8.50
C ARG A 55 4.69 1.18 -7.62
N ILE A 56 5.88 0.96 -8.19
CA ILE A 56 7.08 0.60 -7.42
C ILE A 56 7.46 1.74 -6.48
N ILE A 57 7.47 2.99 -6.94
CA ILE A 57 7.75 4.18 -6.12
C ILE A 57 6.74 4.29 -4.97
N ILE A 58 5.44 4.12 -5.24
CA ILE A 58 4.40 4.11 -4.21
C ILE A 58 4.64 3.00 -3.19
N CYS A 59 5.04 1.80 -3.61
CA CYS A 59 5.40 0.72 -2.69
C CYS A 59 6.59 1.10 -1.80
N TRP A 60 7.62 1.74 -2.36
CA TRP A 60 8.75 2.24 -1.57
C TRP A 60 8.32 3.31 -0.55
N MET A 61 7.44 4.22 -0.94
CA MET A 61 6.88 5.24 -0.03
C MET A 61 6.06 4.62 1.09
N MET A 62 5.24 3.61 0.79
CA MET A 62 4.48 2.86 1.81
C MET A 62 5.40 2.09 2.74
N ARG A 63 6.52 1.55 2.24
CA ARG A 63 7.53 0.89 3.06
C ARG A 63 8.24 1.89 3.98
N ALA A 64 8.56 3.09 3.47
CA ALA A 64 9.10 4.19 4.26
C ALA A 64 8.10 4.63 5.35
N LEU A 65 6.80 4.65 5.05
CA LEU A 65 5.76 4.93 6.04
C LEU A 65 5.78 3.93 7.19
N PHE A 66 5.88 2.62 6.91
CA PHE A 66 5.95 1.61 7.97
C PHE A 66 7.22 1.73 8.82
N ILE A 67 8.35 2.06 8.19
CA ILE A 67 9.61 2.38 8.87
C ILE A 67 9.41 3.61 9.77
N CYS A 68 8.84 4.71 9.26
CA CYS A 68 8.52 5.88 10.06
C CYS A 68 7.57 5.54 11.20
N GLY A 69 6.59 4.66 11.00
CA GLY A 69 5.66 4.15 12.03
C GLY A 69 6.32 3.33 13.13
N GLY A 70 7.60 2.97 13.01
CA GLY A 70 8.35 2.18 14.00
C GLY A 70 8.49 0.70 13.64
N PHE A 71 8.00 0.27 12.47
CA PHE A 71 8.09 -1.12 12.00
C PHE A 71 9.31 -1.27 11.09
N HIS A 72 10.49 -1.27 11.70
CA HIS A 72 11.76 -1.41 10.98
C HIS A 72 12.13 -2.87 10.70
N HIS A 73 11.78 -3.77 11.63
CA HIS A 73 12.22 -5.16 11.59
C HIS A 73 11.06 -6.08 11.20
N LEU A 74 11.10 -6.57 9.97
CA LEU A 74 10.23 -7.65 9.52
C LEU A 74 10.99 -8.98 9.57
N LYS A 75 10.59 -9.88 10.46
CA LYS A 75 11.15 -11.24 10.50
C LYS A 75 10.34 -12.14 9.57
N VAL A 76 10.86 -12.36 8.36
CA VAL A 76 10.29 -13.34 7.43
C VAL A 76 10.73 -14.72 7.86
N LYS A 77 9.77 -15.62 8.09
CA LYS A 77 10.04 -17.06 8.32
C LYS A 77 9.63 -17.83 7.05
N GLY A 78 10.50 -18.71 6.57
CA GLY A 78 10.29 -19.51 5.36
C GLY A 78 10.93 -18.90 4.10
N ARG A 79 10.77 -19.59 2.96
CA ARG A 79 11.26 -19.16 1.65
C ARG A 79 10.07 -18.81 0.77
N LYS A 80 10.11 -17.63 0.15
CA LYS A 80 9.13 -17.24 -0.88
C LYS A 80 9.29 -18.18 -2.09
N ALA A 81 8.21 -18.81 -2.53
CA ALA A 81 8.17 -19.59 -3.76
C ALA A 81 8.32 -18.67 -4.99
N GLU A 82 8.84 -19.20 -6.10
CA GLU A 82 8.88 -18.44 -7.35
C GLU A 82 7.45 -18.16 -7.81
N THR A 83 7.23 -17.01 -8.46
CA THR A 83 5.91 -16.64 -8.99
C THR A 83 5.36 -17.70 -9.97
N LYS A 84 6.24 -18.50 -10.59
CA LYS A 84 5.85 -19.63 -11.46
C LYS A 84 5.17 -20.76 -10.69
N ASP A 85 5.62 -21.02 -9.46
CA ASP A 85 5.11 -22.13 -8.63
C ASP A 85 3.93 -21.67 -7.76
N ALA A 86 3.91 -20.40 -7.35
CA ALA A 86 2.85 -19.82 -6.53
C ALA A 86 2.49 -18.39 -6.99
N PRO A 87 1.54 -18.24 -7.94
CA PRO A 87 1.15 -16.93 -8.49
C PRO A 87 0.20 -16.14 -7.58
N VAL A 88 -0.45 -16.78 -6.61
CA VAL A 88 -1.42 -16.16 -5.71
C VAL A 88 -0.78 -15.92 -4.34
N LEU A 89 -0.81 -14.66 -3.90
CA LEU A 89 -0.43 -14.29 -2.55
C LEU A 89 -1.68 -14.30 -1.65
N ALA A 90 -1.77 -15.27 -0.75
CA ALA A 90 -2.77 -15.28 0.31
C ALA A 90 -2.22 -14.58 1.56
N LEU A 91 -3.00 -13.63 2.11
CA LEU A 91 -2.66 -12.93 3.35
C LEU A 91 -3.67 -13.28 4.42
N ALA A 92 -3.17 -13.77 5.55
CA ALA A 92 -3.93 -14.00 6.76
C ALA A 92 -3.03 -13.66 7.96
N PRO A 93 -3.56 -13.09 9.05
CA PRO A 93 -4.97 -12.75 9.31
C PRO A 93 -5.32 -11.30 8.98
N HIS A 94 -6.46 -11.04 8.31
CA HIS A 94 -7.06 -9.72 8.01
C HIS A 94 -7.51 -8.91 9.26
N SER A 95 -6.64 -8.83 10.25
CA SER A 95 -6.95 -8.38 11.60
C SER A 95 -6.42 -6.98 11.88
N SER A 96 -5.56 -6.44 11.02
CA SER A 96 -4.97 -5.12 11.21
C SER A 96 -4.50 -4.47 9.91
N PHE A 97 -4.35 -3.15 9.91
CA PHE A 97 -3.72 -2.40 8.81
C PHE A 97 -2.28 -2.89 8.48
N PHE A 98 -1.65 -3.64 9.38
CA PHE A 98 -0.35 -4.26 9.16
C PHE A 98 -0.33 -5.30 8.03
N ASP A 99 -1.48 -5.80 7.59
CA ASP A 99 -1.55 -6.75 6.45
C ASP A 99 -1.12 -6.11 5.13
N ALA A 100 -1.12 -4.78 5.05
CA ALA A 100 -0.57 -4.06 3.91
C ALA A 100 0.96 -4.10 3.86
N LEU A 101 1.65 -4.36 4.97
CA LEU A 101 3.12 -4.38 5.01
C LEU A 101 3.70 -5.54 4.19
N PRO A 102 3.24 -6.79 4.31
CA PRO A 102 3.63 -7.88 3.41
C PRO A 102 3.29 -7.60 1.94
N VAL A 103 2.12 -7.00 1.65
CA VAL A 103 1.72 -6.62 0.28
C VAL A 103 2.77 -5.69 -0.33
N VAL A 104 3.10 -4.63 0.39
CA VAL A 104 4.08 -3.62 -0.04
C VAL A 104 5.48 -4.22 -0.13
N TYR A 105 5.88 -5.04 0.84
CA TYR A 105 7.18 -5.72 0.85
C TYR A 105 7.36 -6.63 -0.37
N LEU A 106 6.29 -7.29 -0.82
CA LEU A 106 6.29 -8.20 -1.96
C LEU A 106 6.11 -7.50 -3.32
N GLY A 107 6.12 -6.16 -3.35
CA GLY A 107 6.01 -5.37 -4.58
C GLY A 107 4.57 -5.05 -5.00
N GLY A 108 3.64 -5.09 -4.04
CA GLY A 108 2.27 -4.62 -4.17
C GLY A 108 1.41 -5.38 -5.17
N PRO A 109 1.32 -6.73 -5.12
CA PRO A 109 0.57 -7.53 -6.10
C PRO A 109 -0.87 -7.03 -6.28
N SER A 110 -1.49 -7.38 -7.42
CA SER A 110 -2.88 -6.98 -7.68
C SER A 110 -3.79 -7.50 -6.57
N ILE A 111 -4.46 -6.58 -5.87
CA ILE A 111 -5.31 -6.90 -4.73
C ILE A 111 -6.69 -7.24 -5.26
N VAL A 112 -7.16 -8.45 -4.95
CA VAL A 112 -8.55 -8.83 -5.22
C VAL A 112 -9.41 -8.27 -4.11
N ALA A 113 -10.24 -7.27 -4.43
CA ALA A 113 -11.20 -6.67 -3.52
C ALA A 113 -12.63 -7.03 -3.95
N LYS A 114 -13.54 -7.20 -2.98
CA LYS A 114 -14.95 -7.44 -3.25
C LYS A 114 -15.54 -6.24 -3.99
N ALA A 115 -16.28 -6.47 -5.08
CA ALA A 115 -16.87 -5.41 -5.91
C ALA A 115 -17.77 -4.45 -5.12
N GLU A 116 -18.35 -4.89 -4.00
CA GLU A 116 -19.13 -4.07 -3.09
C GLU A 116 -18.31 -2.92 -2.46
N ILE A 117 -16.99 -3.07 -2.30
CA ILE A 117 -16.08 -2.02 -1.83
C ILE A 117 -15.94 -0.89 -2.89
N GLY A 118 -16.23 -1.18 -4.17
CA GLY A 118 -16.32 -0.15 -5.21
C GLY A 118 -17.59 0.70 -5.12
N ARG A 119 -18.63 0.25 -4.40
CA ARG A 119 -19.93 0.93 -4.30
C ARG A 119 -20.03 1.91 -3.14
N ILE A 120 -19.05 1.96 -2.23
CA ILE A 120 -19.05 2.93 -1.12
C ILE A 120 -18.79 4.35 -1.65
N PRO A 121 -19.68 5.31 -1.34
CA PRO A 121 -19.76 6.60 -2.02
C PRO A 121 -18.54 7.53 -1.81
N PHE A 122 -17.68 7.25 -0.82
CA PHE A 122 -16.49 8.07 -0.52
C PHE A 122 -15.17 7.49 -1.03
N PHE A 123 -15.03 6.16 -1.17
CA PHE A 123 -13.77 5.51 -1.53
C PHE A 123 -13.81 4.70 -2.84
N GLY A 124 -15.00 4.43 -3.39
CA GLY A 124 -15.17 3.63 -4.62
C GLY A 124 -15.65 4.42 -5.86
N LYS A 125 -16.05 5.69 -5.68
CA LYS A 125 -16.71 6.47 -6.74
C LYS A 125 -15.70 7.11 -7.70
N LYS A 126 -15.00 6.29 -8.50
CA LYS A 126 -14.26 6.77 -9.68
C LYS A 126 -14.91 6.43 -11.00
N TYR A 127 -15.94 5.58 -11.04
CA TYR A 127 -16.66 5.26 -12.27
C TYR A 127 -18.17 5.12 -12.04
N PRO A 128 -19.02 5.68 -12.93
CA PRO A 128 -20.39 5.21 -13.07
C PRO A 128 -20.34 3.84 -13.74
N GLN A 129 -20.84 2.79 -13.06
CA GLN A 129 -21.14 1.52 -13.73
C GLN A 129 -22.31 1.76 -14.69
N ARG A 130 -22.11 1.52 -16.00
CA ARG A 130 -23.18 1.18 -16.93
C ARG A 130 -23.30 -0.33 -17.01
#